data_AF-A0A1B8H293-F1
#
_entry.id   AF-A0A1B8H293-F1
#
_cell.length_a   1.000
_cell.length_b   1.000
_cell.length_c   1.000
_cell.angle_alpha   90.00
_cell.angle_beta   90.00
_cell.angle_gamma   90.00
#
_symmetry.space_group_name_H-M   'P 1'
#
loop_
_entity.id
_entity.type
_entity.pdbx_description
1 polymer ?
#
loop_
_entity_poly.entity_id
_entity_poly.type
_entity_poly.pdbx_seq_one_letter_code
_entity_poly.pdbx_strand_id
1 'polypeptide(L)'
;MKYLIMLLALSAMTGTVSAAEKQQEDRLEVYMDNAETCIHFAGEWDNTLPEDHKKEIRKAMDETCPLAQKDQKILREQYRNDPDMLAKINEFDLGQ
;
A
#
# COMPACT_ATOMS: atom_id res chain seq x y z
N MET A 1 -32.97 36.27 -11.08
CA MET A 1 -33.05 36.39 -9.62
C MET A 1 -33.39 35.07 -8.91
N LYS A 2 -34.38 34.28 -9.36
CA LYS A 2 -34.81 33.03 -8.69
C LYS A 2 -33.78 31.87 -8.76
N TYR A 3 -33.02 31.79 -9.85
CA TYR A 3 -32.01 30.74 -10.08
C TYR A 3 -30.61 31.07 -9.53
N LEU A 4 -30.35 32.36 -9.22
CA LEU A 4 -29.08 32.82 -8.66
C LEU A 4 -28.88 32.37 -7.21
N ILE A 5 -29.98 32.18 -6.46
CA ILE A 5 -29.96 31.67 -5.08
C ILE A 5 -29.75 30.14 -5.05
N MET A 6 -30.16 29.42 -6.10
CA MET A 6 -29.99 27.97 -6.19
C MET A 6 -28.55 27.53 -6.49
N LEU A 7 -27.74 28.37 -7.14
CA LEU A 7 -26.35 28.05 -7.49
C LEU A 7 -25.36 28.25 -6.33
N LEU A 8 -25.75 28.98 -5.28
CA LEU A 8 -24.90 29.25 -4.11
C LEU A 8 -24.97 28.16 -3.02
N ALA A 9 -25.88 27.19 -3.14
CA ALA A 9 -26.10 26.15 -2.14
C ALA A 9 -25.30 24.84 -2.40
N LEU A 10 -24.57 24.74 -3.51
CA LEU A 10 -23.93 23.48 -3.93
C LEU A 10 -22.41 23.41 -3.68
N SER A 11 -21.78 24.48 -3.19
CA SER A 11 -20.33 24.53 -3.00
C SER A 11 -19.97 24.71 -1.53
N ALA A 12 -19.84 23.61 -0.79
CA ALA A 12 -18.90 23.46 0.34
C ALA A 12 -19.14 22.13 1.08
N MET A 13 -18.87 21.00 0.43
CA MET A 13 -18.46 19.78 1.14
C MET A 13 -16.97 19.57 0.87
N THR A 14 -16.14 20.52 1.28
CA THR A 14 -14.71 20.22 1.44
C THR A 14 -14.59 19.46 2.76
N GLY A 15 -14.66 18.14 2.69
CA GLY A 15 -14.41 17.26 3.83
C GLY A 15 -13.00 17.51 4.35
N THR A 16 -12.88 17.76 5.66
CA THR A 16 -11.58 17.82 6.33
C THR A 16 -11.08 16.39 6.52
N VAL A 17 -10.09 15.96 5.73
CA VAL A 17 -9.36 14.72 5.96
C VAL A 17 -8.63 14.84 7.29
N SER A 18 -8.81 13.88 8.19
CA SER A 18 -8.12 13.86 9.48
C SER A 18 -6.66 13.43 9.32
N ALA A 19 -5.79 13.83 10.24
CA ALA A 19 -4.39 13.41 10.24
C ALA A 19 -4.24 11.88 10.37
N ALA A 20 -5.20 11.21 11.03
CA ALA A 20 -5.22 9.77 11.16
C ALA A 20 -5.49 9.08 9.81
N GLU A 21 -6.49 9.56 9.04
CA GLU A 21 -6.78 9.03 7.70
C GLU A 21 -5.60 9.24 6.76
N LYS A 22 -4.98 10.43 6.78
CA LYS A 22 -3.78 10.69 5.98
C LYS A 22 -2.63 9.74 6.32
N GLN A 23 -2.33 9.55 7.60
CA GLN A 23 -1.28 8.63 8.03
C GLN A 23 -1.56 7.17 7.61
N GLN A 24 -2.84 6.80 7.47
CA GLN A 24 -3.24 5.48 7.00
C GLN A 24 -3.05 5.32 5.49
N GLU A 25 -3.42 6.31 4.69
CA GLU A 25 -3.09 6.34 3.25
C GLU A 25 -1.58 6.25 3.04
N ASP A 26 -0.81 7.04 3.79
CA ASP A 26 0.66 7.02 3.73
C ASP A 26 1.21 5.60 4.04
N ARG A 27 0.64 4.90 5.04
CA ARG A 27 1.05 3.50 5.34
C ARG A 27 0.67 2.55 4.22
N LEU A 28 -0.53 2.68 3.66
CA LEU A 28 -0.99 1.81 2.58
C LEU A 28 -0.10 1.95 1.35
N GLU A 29 0.25 3.18 0.96
CA GLU A 29 1.14 3.44 -0.17
C GLU A 29 2.52 2.81 0.05
N VAL A 30 3.14 3.07 1.21
CA VAL A 30 4.43 2.47 1.58
C VAL A 30 4.37 0.93 1.61
N TYR A 31 3.25 0.36 2.05
CA TYR A 31 3.04 -1.08 2.00
C TYR A 31 3.00 -1.61 0.57
N MET A 32 2.25 -0.97 -0.34
CA MET A 32 2.15 -1.39 -1.75
C MET A 32 3.52 -1.36 -2.41
N ASP A 33 4.29 -0.28 -2.23
CA ASP A 33 5.63 -0.12 -2.81
C ASP A 33 6.61 -1.21 -2.33
N ASN A 34 6.62 -1.47 -1.02
CA ASN A 34 7.47 -2.51 -0.45
C ASN A 34 7.02 -3.92 -0.88
N ALA A 35 5.72 -4.17 -0.98
CA ALA A 35 5.19 -5.46 -1.38
C ALA A 35 5.47 -5.76 -2.85
N GLU A 36 5.29 -4.79 -3.74
CA GLU A 36 5.62 -4.89 -5.16
C GLU A 36 7.12 -5.14 -5.34
N THR A 37 7.96 -4.34 -4.67
CA THR A 37 9.42 -4.50 -4.72
C THR A 37 9.86 -5.89 -4.23
N CYS A 38 9.30 -6.33 -3.10
CA CYS A 38 9.59 -7.65 -2.54
C CYS A 38 9.27 -8.78 -3.53
N ILE A 39 8.06 -8.78 -4.09
CA ILE A 39 7.60 -9.85 -5.01
C ILE A 39 8.34 -9.80 -6.34
N HIS A 40 8.60 -8.60 -6.86
CA HIS A 40 9.39 -8.42 -8.08
C HIS A 40 10.76 -9.08 -7.93
N PHE A 41 11.53 -8.72 -6.90
CA PHE A 41 12.86 -9.29 -6.67
C PHE A 41 12.84 -10.76 -6.24
N ALA A 42 11.82 -11.19 -5.48
CA ALA A 42 11.65 -12.61 -5.17
C ALA A 42 11.44 -13.45 -6.43
N GLY A 43 10.70 -12.92 -7.40
CA GLY A 43 10.47 -13.56 -8.71
C GLY A 43 11.71 -13.58 -9.61
N GLU A 44 12.67 -12.67 -9.40
CA GLU A 44 13.94 -12.65 -10.13
C GLU A 44 14.99 -13.61 -9.57
N TRP A 45 14.80 -14.14 -8.35
CA TRP A 45 15.81 -15.00 -7.73
C TRP A 45 16.06 -16.29 -8.53
N ASP A 46 17.28 -16.44 -9.04
CA ASP A 46 17.76 -17.66 -9.70
C ASP A 46 19.18 -18.00 -9.22
N ASN A 47 19.41 -19.28 -8.92
CA ASN A 47 20.70 -19.79 -8.44
C ASN A 47 21.82 -19.71 -9.50
N THR A 48 21.49 -19.51 -10.77
CA THR A 48 22.43 -19.36 -11.89
C THR A 48 22.90 -17.92 -12.10
N LEU A 49 22.29 -16.94 -11.41
CA LEU A 49 22.68 -15.55 -11.52
C LEU A 49 24.12 -15.30 -11.04
N PRO A 50 24.80 -14.28 -11.59
CA PRO A 50 26.04 -13.77 -11.02
C PRO A 50 25.87 -13.39 -9.55
N GLU A 51 26.90 -13.59 -8.73
CA GLU A 51 26.82 -13.32 -7.29
C GLU A 51 26.52 -11.86 -6.96
N ASP A 52 27.00 -10.91 -7.77
CA ASP A 52 26.69 -9.49 -7.59
C ASP A 52 25.20 -9.21 -7.78
N HIS A 53 24.55 -9.83 -8.77
CA HIS A 53 23.10 -9.70 -8.99
C HIS A 53 22.31 -10.33 -7.85
N LYS A 54 22.72 -11.53 -7.40
CA LYS A 54 22.10 -12.17 -6.23
C LYS A 54 22.20 -11.28 -4.98
N LYS A 55 23.31 -10.59 -4.80
CA LYS A 55 23.51 -9.67 -3.67
C LYS A 55 22.57 -8.47 -3.75
N GLU A 56 22.36 -7.90 -4.93
CA GLU A 56 21.41 -6.81 -5.15
C GLU A 56 19.97 -7.24 -4.88
N ILE A 57 19.54 -8.37 -5.45
CA ILE A 57 18.21 -8.96 -5.23
C ILE A 57 18.00 -9.23 -3.73
N ARG A 58 18.96 -9.89 -3.08
CA ARG A 58 18.90 -10.19 -1.64
C ARG A 58 18.77 -8.92 -0.81
N LYS A 59 19.57 -7.89 -1.11
CA LYS A 59 19.52 -6.61 -0.40
C LYS A 59 18.12 -5.98 -0.52
N ALA A 60 17.57 -5.92 -1.72
CA ALA A 60 16.24 -5.34 -1.93
C ALA A 60 15.15 -6.13 -1.20
N MET A 61 15.22 -7.46 -1.22
CA MET A 61 14.29 -8.33 -0.47
C MET A 61 14.43 -8.14 1.05
N ASP A 62 15.65 -8.12 1.58
CA ASP A 62 15.93 -7.96 3.01
C ASP A 62 15.45 -6.59 3.53
N GLU A 63 15.49 -5.55 2.69
CA GLU A 63 15.01 -4.21 3.02
C GLU A 63 13.48 -4.10 2.97
N THR A 64 12.82 -4.74 1.99
CA THR A 64 11.39 -4.48 1.71
C THR A 64 10.44 -5.55 2.22
N CYS A 65 10.78 -6.84 2.08
CA CYS A 65 9.87 -7.94 2.41
C CYS A 65 9.44 -7.95 3.90
N PRO A 66 10.34 -7.79 4.89
CA PRO A 66 9.94 -7.80 6.30
C PRO A 66 9.04 -6.61 6.66
N LEU A 67 9.27 -5.44 6.04
CA LEU A 67 8.43 -4.26 6.23
C LEU A 67 7.04 -4.49 5.64
N ALA A 68 6.97 -4.99 4.40
CA ALA A 68 5.72 -5.30 3.72
C ALA A 68 4.89 -6.34 4.50
N GLN A 69 5.52 -7.42 5.00
CA GLN A 69 4.84 -8.44 5.81
C GLN A 69 4.26 -7.87 7.11
N LYS A 70 5.02 -7.00 7.78
CA LYS A 70 4.57 -6.34 9.01
C LYS A 70 3.38 -5.42 8.73
N ASP A 71 3.48 -4.58 7.71
CA ASP A 71 2.42 -3.65 7.36
C ASP A 71 1.17 -4.37 6.83
N GLN A 72 1.33 -5.48 6.10
CA GLN A 72 0.19 -6.32 5.69
C GLN A 72 -0.61 -6.80 6.91
N LYS A 73 0.06 -7.25 7.98
CA LYS A 73 -0.60 -7.69 9.22
C LYS A 73 -1.35 -6.53 9.89
N ILE A 74 -0.73 -5.35 9.95
CA ILE A 74 -1.34 -4.14 10.53
C ILE A 74 -2.56 -3.70 9.70
N LEU A 75 -2.41 -3.61 8.39
CA LEU A 75 -3.46 -3.14 7.47
C LEU A 75 -4.64 -4.13 7.42
N ARG A 76 -4.39 -5.44 7.46
CA ARG A 76 -5.47 -6.45 7.57
C ARG A 76 -6.31 -6.26 8.83
N GLU A 77 -5.67 -6.01 9.98
CA GLU A 77 -6.40 -5.78 11.23
C GLU A 77 -7.18 -4.46 11.19
N GLN A 78 -6.59 -3.42 10.60
CA GLN A 78 -7.18 -2.10 10.45
C GLN A 78 -8.42 -2.14 9.54
N TYR A 79 -8.31 -2.79 8.38
CA TYR A 79 -9.37 -2.89 7.37
C TYR A 79 -10.19 -4.18 7.50
N ARG A 80 -10.18 -4.86 8.66
CA ARG A 80 -10.81 -6.18 8.84
C ARG A 80 -12.30 -6.26 8.47
N ASN A 81 -13.00 -5.13 8.46
CA ASN A 81 -14.42 -5.02 8.13
C ASN A 81 -14.68 -4.39 6.74
N ASP A 82 -13.62 -4.15 5.97
CA ASP A 82 -13.66 -3.57 4.63
C ASP A 82 -13.16 -4.63 3.62
N PRO A 83 -14.06 -5.38 2.97
CA PRO A 83 -13.69 -6.48 2.10
C PRO A 83 -12.94 -6.02 0.85
N ASP A 84 -13.22 -4.82 0.33
CA ASP A 84 -12.57 -4.28 -0.86
C ASP A 84 -11.11 -3.93 -0.55
N MET A 85 -10.89 -3.29 0.59
CA MET A 85 -9.53 -3.00 1.07
C MET A 85 -8.76 -4.27 1.42
N LEU A 86 -9.40 -5.26 2.04
CA LEU A 86 -8.77 -6.55 2.29
C LEU A 86 -8.38 -7.25 1.00
N ALA A 87 -9.23 -7.22 -0.04
CA ALA A 87 -8.88 -7.79 -1.34
C ALA A 87 -7.62 -7.14 -1.92
N LYS A 88 -7.53 -5.80 -1.87
CA LYS A 88 -6.33 -5.06 -2.31
C LYS A 88 -5.08 -5.41 -1.50
N ILE A 89 -5.19 -5.48 -0.16
CA ILE A 89 -4.08 -5.85 0.72
C ILE A 89 -3.65 -7.33 0.51
N ASN A 90 -4.59 -8.18 0.11
CA ASN A 90 -4.33 -9.61 -0.09
C ASN A 90 -3.86 -9.96 -1.51
N GLU A 91 -3.76 -8.99 -2.42
CA GLU A 91 -3.22 -9.21 -3.77
C GLU A 91 -1.75 -9.66 -3.73
N PHE A 92 -1.00 -9.19 -2.74
CA PHE A 92 0.39 -9.56 -2.53
C PHE A 92 0.49 -10.79 -1.60
N ASP A 93 0.92 -11.93 -2.14
CA ASP A 93 1.29 -13.11 -1.36
C ASP A 93 2.75 -13.01 -0.88
N LEU A 94 2.93 -12.45 0.32
CA LEU A 94 4.25 -12.18 0.89
C LEU A 94 4.81 -13.33 1.75
N GLY A 95 4.11 -14.48 1.82
CA GLY A 95 4.43 -15.56 2.76
C GLY A 95 4.22 -15.12 4.21
N GLN A 96 3.19 -15.67 4.88
CA GLN A 96 2.77 -15.21 6.22
C GLN A 96 3.58 -15.76 7.39
#